data_AF-C9LAV5-F1
#
_entry.id   AF-C9LAV5-F1
#
_cell.length_a   1.000
_cell.length_b   1.000
_cell.length_c   1.000
_cell.angle_alpha   90.00
_cell.angle_beta   90.00
_cell.angle_gamma   90.00
#
_symmetry.space_group_name_H-M   'P 1'
#
loop_
_entity.id
_entity.type
_entity.pdbx_description
1 polymer ?
#
loop_
_entity_poly.entity_id
_entity_poly.type
_entity_poly.pdbx_seq_one_letter_code
_entity_poly.pdbx_strand_id
1 'polypeptide(L)'
;MLSRKDARKLLAERVNELCKEKKLTYEELSSKSEVPIETVLQMADGSVKNPGIFAIAKICEGLNVSLKDFFDTDEFRNIMI
;
A
#
# COMPACT_ATOMS: atom_id res chain seq x y z
N MET A 1 3.84 18.32 -17.97
CA MET A 1 2.51 17.79 -17.58
C MET A 1 2.68 16.97 -16.32
N LEU A 2 2.46 17.55 -15.15
CA LEU A 2 2.33 16.77 -13.91
C LEU A 2 0.97 16.07 -14.00
N SER A 3 0.99 14.81 -14.43
CA SER A 3 -0.20 13.96 -14.38
C SER A 3 -0.65 13.91 -12.93
N ARG A 4 -1.93 14.21 -12.69
CA ARG A 4 -2.57 14.08 -11.38
C ARG A 4 -2.49 12.59 -11.01
N LYS A 5 -1.44 12.18 -10.29
CA LYS A 5 -1.30 10.79 -9.85
C LYS A 5 -2.47 10.51 -8.90
N ASP A 6 -3.26 9.50 -9.26
CA ASP A 6 -4.34 8.99 -8.42
C ASP A 6 -3.74 8.47 -7.11
N ALA A 7 -4.24 8.92 -5.96
CA ALA A 7 -3.73 8.51 -4.64
C ALA A 7 -3.75 6.97 -4.47
N ARG A 8 -4.69 6.28 -5.12
CA ARG A 8 -4.73 4.81 -5.17
C ARG A 8 -3.51 4.20 -5.86
N LYS A 9 -3.01 4.85 -6.92
CA LYS A 9 -1.81 4.38 -7.62
C LYS A 9 -0.56 4.56 -6.77
N LEU A 10 -0.47 5.66 -6.01
CA LEU A 10 0.64 5.88 -5.07
C LEU A 10 0.65 4.84 -3.94
N LEU A 11 -0.53 4.51 -3.40
CA LEU A 11 -0.67 3.42 -2.44
C LEU A 11 -0.22 2.08 -3.05
N ALA A 12 -0.67 1.77 -4.27
CA ALA A 12 -0.29 0.55 -4.99
C ALA A 12 1.21 0.44 -5.24
N GLU A 13 1.82 1.50 -5.78
CA GLU A 13 3.26 1.62 -5.99
C GLU A 13 4.01 1.33 -4.69
N ARG A 14 3.60 1.97 -3.58
CA ARG A 14 4.25 1.81 -2.29
C ARG A 14 4.16 0.39 -1.71
N VAL A 15 3.00 -0.25 -1.83
CA VAL A 15 2.82 -1.66 -1.41
C VAL A 15 3.75 -2.57 -2.22
N ASN A 16 3.79 -2.41 -3.53
CA ASN A 16 4.61 -3.23 -4.42
C ASN A 16 6.11 -3.06 -4.18
N GLU A 17 6.56 -1.82 -3.95
CA GLU A 17 7.94 -1.52 -3.60
C GLU A 17 8.39 -2.25 -2.33
N LEU A 18 7.59 -2.15 -1.27
CA LEU A 18 7.90 -2.78 0.02
C LEU A 18 7.83 -4.31 -0.04
N CYS A 19 6.88 -4.88 -0.79
CA CYS A 19 6.85 -6.31 -1.07
C CYS A 19 8.15 -6.76 -1.77
N LYS A 20 8.60 -6.03 -2.79
CA LYS A 20 9.83 -6.34 -3.53
C LYS A 20 11.07 -6.22 -2.65
N GLU A 21 11.19 -5.14 -1.87
CA GLU A 21 12.31 -4.91 -0.95
C GLU A 21 12.43 -6.04 0.09
N LYS A 22 11.28 -6.47 0.62
CA LYS A 22 11.20 -7.49 1.67
C LYS A 22 11.10 -8.92 1.14
N LYS A 23 11.10 -9.09 -0.19
CA LYS A 23 10.93 -10.38 -0.88
C LYS A 23 9.66 -11.12 -0.44
N LEU A 24 8.57 -10.38 -0.27
CA LEU A 24 7.26 -10.92 0.11
C LEU A 24 6.38 -11.12 -1.13
N THR A 25 5.69 -12.26 -1.20
CA THR A 25 4.57 -12.44 -2.13
C THR A 25 3.30 -11.78 -1.59
N TYR A 26 2.28 -11.59 -2.43
CA TYR A 26 1.00 -11.03 -1.98
C TYR A 26 0.25 -11.99 -1.05
N GLU A 27 0.40 -13.30 -1.23
CA GLU A 27 -0.13 -14.33 -0.34
C GLU A 27 0.53 -14.27 1.04
N GLU A 28 1.85 -14.10 1.10
CA GLU A 28 2.58 -13.90 2.36
C GLU A 28 2.13 -12.61 3.04
N LEU A 29 1.98 -11.52 2.28
CA LEU A 29 1.47 -10.25 2.82
C LEU A 29 0.03 -10.41 3.34
N SER A 30 -0.85 -11.09 2.61
CA SER A 30 -2.22 -11.39 3.03
C SER A 30 -2.23 -12.14 4.37
N SER A 31 -1.42 -13.20 4.48
CA SER A 31 -1.30 -13.97 5.71
C SER A 31 -0.76 -13.14 6.88
N LYS A 32 0.27 -12.32 6.66
CA LYS A 32 0.90 -11.51 7.71
C LYS A 32 0.07 -10.31 8.14
N SER A 33 -0.73 -9.75 7.25
CA SER A 33 -1.58 -8.59 7.50
C SER A 33 -2.98 -8.95 7.99
N GLU A 34 -3.36 -10.24 7.94
CA GLU A 34 -4.74 -10.70 8.16
C GLU A 34 -5.76 -10.00 7.23
N VAL A 35 -5.31 -9.56 6.05
CA VAL A 35 -6.14 -8.95 5.01
C VAL A 35 -6.43 -10.01 3.95
N PRO A 36 -7.68 -10.16 3.46
CA PRO A 36 -7.98 -11.10 2.39
C PRO A 36 -7.11 -10.86 1.15
N ILE A 37 -6.61 -11.94 0.53
CA ILE A 37 -5.73 -11.87 -0.66
C ILE A 37 -6.32 -11.00 -1.77
N GLU A 38 -7.62 -11.09 -2.03
CA GLU A 38 -8.32 -10.25 -3.01
C GLU A 38 -8.15 -8.75 -2.71
N THR A 39 -8.27 -8.36 -1.43
CA THR A 39 -8.06 -6.96 -1.03
C THR A 39 -6.59 -6.55 -1.16
N VAL A 40 -5.64 -7.43 -0.85
CA VAL A 40 -4.21 -7.17 -1.08
C VAL A 40 -3.93 -6.93 -2.56
N LEU A 41 -4.47 -7.77 -3.45
CA LEU A 41 -4.31 -7.63 -4.90
C LEU A 41 -4.93 -6.32 -5.40
N GLN A 42 -6.13 -5.97 -4.94
CA GLN A 42 -6.78 -4.70 -5.27
C GLN A 42 -6.02 -3.47 -4.74
N MET A 43 -5.34 -3.60 -3.60
CA MET A 43 -4.45 -2.55 -3.09
C MET A 43 -3.18 -2.44 -3.93
N ALA A 44 -2.62 -3.58 -4.34
CA ALA A 44 -1.40 -3.67 -5.15
C ALA A 44 -1.58 -3.23 -6.61
N ASP A 45 -2.78 -3.33 -7.18
CA ASP A 45 -3.09 -2.86 -8.54
C ASP A 45 -3.79 -1.48 -8.57
N GLY A 46 -4.14 -0.93 -7.40
CA GLY A 46 -4.78 0.37 -7.24
C GLY A 46 -6.27 0.40 -7.57
N SER A 47 -6.93 -0.76 -7.73
CA SER A 47 -8.37 -0.90 -7.98
C SER A 47 -9.22 -0.87 -6.71
N VAL A 48 -8.59 -0.94 -5.53
CA VAL A 48 -9.27 -0.79 -4.24
C VAL A 48 -10.02 0.54 -4.19
N LYS A 49 -11.36 0.50 -4.04
CA LYS A 49 -12.19 1.71 -4.17
C LYS A 49 -11.84 2.79 -3.15
N ASN A 50 -11.73 2.41 -1.88
CA ASN A 50 -11.43 3.32 -0.77
C ASN A 50 -10.82 2.54 0.41
N PRO A 51 -9.50 2.29 0.41
CA PRO A 51 -8.86 1.63 1.54
C PRO A 51 -8.93 2.56 2.76
N GLY A 52 -9.68 2.15 3.77
CA GLY A 52 -9.71 2.87 5.05
C GLY A 52 -8.37 2.77 5.77
N ILE A 53 -8.10 3.70 6.70
CA ILE A 53 -6.83 3.76 7.43
C ILE A 53 -6.49 2.46 8.18
N PHE A 54 -7.50 1.74 8.69
CA PHE A 54 -7.31 0.45 9.34
C PHE A 54 -6.80 -0.64 8.39
N ALA A 55 -7.28 -0.66 7.14
CA ALA A 55 -6.80 -1.61 6.13
C ALA A 55 -5.34 -1.32 5.78
N ILE A 56 -4.98 -0.04 5.64
CA ILE A 56 -3.60 0.39 5.38
C ILE A 56 -2.70 0.02 6.57
N ALA A 57 -3.16 0.22 7.81
CA ALA A 57 -2.42 -0.14 9.01
C ALA A 57 -2.12 -1.65 9.06
N LYS A 58 -3.12 -2.50 8.78
CA LYS A 58 -2.96 -3.96 8.67
C LYS A 58 -1.92 -4.34 7.60
N ILE A 59 -1.95 -3.70 6.44
CA ILE A 59 -0.92 -3.90 5.40
C ILE A 59 0.47 -3.49 5.91
N CYS A 60 0.58 -2.37 6.61
CA CYS A 60 1.84 -1.92 7.21
C CYS A 60 2.38 -2.93 8.24
N GLU A 61 1.50 -3.49 9.09
CA GLU A 61 1.84 -4.58 10.01
C GLU A 61 2.39 -5.79 9.25
N GLY A 62 1.70 -6.22 8.19
CA GLY A 62 2.15 -7.36 7.37
C GLY A 62 3.46 -7.12 6.62
N LEU A 63 3.74 -5.85 6.25
CA LEU A 63 5.00 -5.39 5.68
C LEU A 63 6.08 -5.14 6.73
N ASN A 64 5.78 -5.25 8.03
CA ASN A 64 6.69 -4.87 9.12
C ASN A 64 7.30 -3.47 8.90
N VAL A 65 6.43 -2.48 8.70
CA VAL A 65 6.76 -1.06 8.58
C VAL A 65 5.77 -0.25 9.40
N SER A 66 6.20 0.86 9.99
CA SER A 66 5.26 1.74 10.68
C SER A 66 4.38 2.49 9.67
N LEU A 67 3.17 2.87 10.07
CA LEU A 67 2.30 3.68 9.22
C LEU A 67 2.96 5.01 8.82
N LYS A 68 3.75 5.59 9.73
CA LYS A 68 4.54 6.80 9.46
C LYS A 68 5.54 6.54 8.31
N ASP A 69 6.36 5.50 8.42
CA ASP A 69 7.44 5.23 7.45
C ASP A 69 6.89 4.71 6.11
N PHE A 70 5.70 4.11 6.12
CA PHE A 70 4.98 3.78 4.91
C PHE A 70 4.72 5.03 4.05
N PHE A 71 4.28 6.13 4.67
CA PHE A 71 3.95 7.39 3.99
C PHE A 71 5.11 8.41 3.91
N ASP A 72 6.27 8.13 4.52
CA ASP A 72 7.42 9.04 4.54
C ASP A 72 8.23 8.95 3.22
N THR A 73 7.57 9.25 2.10
CA THR A 73 8.19 9.33 0.77
C THR A 73 7.78 10.62 0.06
N ASP A 74 8.59 11.08 -0.90
CA ASP A 74 8.38 12.36 -1.58
C ASP A 74 7.06 12.40 -2.37
N GLU A 75 6.60 11.25 -2.86
CA GLU A 75 5.34 11.10 -3.57
C GLU A 75 4.12 11.44 -2.70
N PHE A 76 4.20 11.20 -1.38
CA PHE A 76 3.12 11.49 -0.43
C PHE A 76 3.18 12.90 0.16
N ARG A 77 4.33 13.59 0.14
CA ARG A 77 4.51 14.92 0.76
C ARG A 77 3.57 16.00 0.23
N ASN A 78 3.19 15.92 -1.04
CA ASN A 78 2.39 16.93 -1.73
C ASN A 78 1.03 16.39 -2.22
N ILE A 79 0.58 15.25 -1.69
CA ILE A 79 -0.78 14.77 -2.00
C ILE A 79 -1.80 15.77 -1.47
N MET A 80 -2.70 16.20 -2.35
CA MET A 80 -3.94 16.88 -1.99
C MET A 80 -5.10 16.01 -2.46
N ILE A 81 -5.86 15.47 -1.50
CA ILE A 81 -7.00 14.57 -1.70
C ILE A 81 -8.30 15.27 -1.31
#